data_AF-A0A177MV11-F1
#
_entry.id   AF-A0A177MV11-F1
#
_cell.length_a   1.000
_cell.length_b   1.000
_cell.length_c   1.000
_cell.angle_alpha   90.00
_cell.angle_beta   90.00
_cell.angle_gamma   90.00
#
_symmetry.space_group_name_H-M   'P 1'
#
loop_
_entity.id
_entity.type
_entity.pdbx_description
1 polymer ?
#
loop_
_entity_poly.entity_id
_entity_poly.type
_entity_poly.pdbx_seq_one_letter_code
_entity_poly.pdbx_strand_id
1 'polypeptide(L)'
;MNQYSKYTKLKFTIERILGAEAWYALKESNYLPTWKTQISKVIKALVISIQQSVEIYDSEWIEEIIKARNDGIDSVKRAGSIDEIISVLAATLIEISFIQVGFMPNRRGEREKVTLKKENWKLNIYRSAIYIQTDEQKDRLFISKQRRKIGFDEQFELLRKYKRSKSKLTYIEWCSENAQA
;
A
#
# COMPACT_ATOMS: atom_id res chain seq x y z
N MET A 1 31.53 0.37 12.52
CA MET A 1 30.20 -0.07 12.01
C MET A 1 30.06 0.51 10.62
N ASN A 2 29.90 -0.34 9.59
CA ASN A 2 30.01 0.11 8.19
C ASN A 2 28.85 1.08 7.87
N GLN A 3 29.14 2.31 7.43
CA GLN A 3 28.14 3.36 7.14
C GLN A 3 27.04 2.89 6.16
N TYR A 4 27.31 1.84 5.39
CA TYR A 4 26.41 1.21 4.41
C TYR A 4 25.17 0.53 5.01
N SER A 5 25.16 0.17 6.30
CA SER A 5 24.04 -0.56 6.92
C SER A 5 22.92 0.34 7.44
N LYS A 6 23.08 1.68 7.39
CA LYS A 6 22.04 2.58 7.90
C LYS A 6 20.84 2.56 6.94
N TYR A 7 19.67 2.28 7.52
CA TYR A 7 18.37 2.20 6.82
C TYR A 7 18.26 1.14 5.71
N THR A 8 19.06 0.07 5.76
CA THR A 8 19.00 -1.03 4.76
C THR A 8 17.58 -1.55 4.54
N LYS A 9 16.79 -1.71 5.60
CA LYS A 9 15.39 -2.16 5.49
C LYS A 9 14.54 -1.18 4.68
N LEU A 10 14.72 0.13 4.87
CA LEU A 10 14.01 1.15 4.12
C LEU A 10 14.44 1.12 2.65
N LYS A 11 15.75 1.05 2.36
CA LYS A 11 16.26 0.98 0.98
C LYS A 11 15.66 -0.21 0.21
N PHE A 12 15.61 -1.40 0.82
CA PHE A 12 14.95 -2.57 0.22
C PHE A 12 13.44 -2.37 0.03
N THR A 13 12.75 -1.71 0.97
CA THR A 13 11.33 -1.39 0.77
C THR A 13 11.13 -0.44 -0.40
N ILE A 14 11.99 0.58 -0.55
CA ILE A 14 11.94 1.51 -1.68
C ILE A 14 12.20 0.76 -2.99
N GLU A 15 13.16 -0.15 -3.03
CA GLU A 15 13.43 -1.01 -4.19
C GLU A 15 12.20 -1.85 -4.57
N ARG A 16 11.51 -2.44 -3.58
CA ARG A 16 10.28 -3.21 -3.83
C ARG A 16 9.15 -2.37 -4.43
N ILE A 17 9.14 -1.06 -4.17
CA ILE A 17 8.10 -0.13 -4.65
C ILE A 17 8.48 0.47 -6.01
N LEU A 18 9.73 0.91 -6.16
CA LEU A 18 10.20 1.73 -7.30
C LEU A 18 11.15 0.99 -8.26
N GLY A 19 11.57 -0.23 -7.91
CA GLY A 19 12.48 -1.05 -8.71
C GLY A 19 13.96 -0.82 -8.44
N ALA A 20 14.80 -1.53 -9.21
CA ALA A 20 16.24 -1.62 -9.00
C ALA A 20 16.98 -0.28 -9.16
N GLU A 21 16.50 0.64 -10.01
CA GLU A 21 17.11 1.97 -10.15
C GLU A 21 17.10 2.76 -8.83
N ALA A 22 16.03 2.64 -8.05
CA ALA A 22 15.95 3.29 -6.74
C ALA A 22 16.94 2.67 -5.74
N TRP A 23 17.20 1.37 -5.83
CA TRP A 23 18.26 0.72 -5.07
C TRP A 23 19.63 1.28 -5.44
N TYR A 24 19.99 1.31 -6.73
CA TYR A 24 21.28 1.84 -7.17
C TYR A 24 21.48 3.31 -6.78
N ALA A 25 20.41 4.11 -6.81
CA ALA A 25 20.45 5.49 -6.36
C ALA A 25 20.71 5.64 -4.84
N LEU A 26 20.25 4.71 -4.00
CA LEU A 26 20.29 4.84 -2.54
C LEU A 26 21.32 3.95 -1.84
N LYS A 27 21.80 2.88 -2.47
CA LYS A 27 22.65 1.86 -1.83
C LYS A 27 23.87 2.49 -1.15
N GLU A 28 24.52 3.42 -1.84
CA GLU A 28 25.78 4.07 -1.42
C GLU A 28 25.63 5.60 -1.30
N SER A 29 24.44 6.14 -1.54
CA SER A 29 24.24 7.59 -1.53
C SER A 29 23.99 8.13 -0.12
N ASN A 30 24.82 9.09 0.28
CA ASN A 30 24.53 10.02 1.38
C ASN A 30 24.10 11.41 0.85
N TYR A 31 23.84 11.51 -0.46
CA TYR A 31 23.51 12.78 -1.09
C TYR A 31 22.03 13.11 -0.85
N LEU A 32 21.80 14.18 -0.08
CA LEU A 32 20.45 14.58 0.37
C LEU A 32 19.45 14.73 -0.78
N PRO A 33 19.77 15.37 -1.93
CA PRO A 33 18.83 15.49 -3.04
C PRO A 33 18.37 14.14 -3.59
N THR A 34 19.23 13.13 -3.64
CA THR A 34 18.83 11.77 -4.06
C THR A 34 17.79 11.20 -3.12
N TRP A 35 18.00 11.31 -1.80
CA TRP A 35 17.05 10.86 -0.80
C TRP A 35 15.71 11.61 -0.90
N LYS A 36 15.75 12.95 -1.01
CA LYS A 36 14.54 13.77 -1.17
C LYS A 36 13.72 13.35 -2.38
N THR A 37 14.37 13.10 -3.52
CA THR A 37 13.72 12.64 -4.74
C THR A 37 13.08 11.27 -4.57
N GLN A 38 13.82 10.28 -4.04
CA GLN A 38 13.30 8.92 -3.91
C GLN A 38 12.17 8.83 -2.88
N ILE A 39 12.28 9.51 -1.73
CA ILE A 39 11.21 9.54 -0.73
C ILE A 39 9.98 10.27 -1.26
N SER A 40 10.15 11.38 -1.98
CA SER A 40 9.03 12.07 -2.64
C SER A 40 8.32 11.15 -3.66
N LYS A 41 9.06 10.33 -4.41
CA LYS A 41 8.47 9.34 -5.32
C LYS A 41 7.65 8.30 -4.55
N VAL A 42 8.14 7.79 -3.43
CA VAL A 42 7.41 6.83 -2.58
C VAL A 42 6.10 7.42 -2.06
N ILE A 43 6.14 8.65 -1.51
CA ILE A 43 4.93 9.33 -1.00
C ILE A 43 3.91 9.52 -2.15
N LYS A 44 4.37 9.90 -3.35
CA LYS A 44 3.51 10.01 -4.53
C LYS A 44 2.92 8.65 -4.94
N ALA A 45 3.73 7.61 -5.00
CA ALA A 45 3.31 6.27 -5.38
C ALA A 45 2.25 5.70 -4.42
N LEU A 46 2.42 5.91 -3.11
CA LEU A 46 1.44 5.55 -2.10
C LEU A 46 0.08 6.16 -2.39
N VAL A 47 0.03 7.47 -2.61
CA VAL A 47 -1.24 8.19 -2.80
C VAL A 47 -1.89 7.85 -4.14
N ILE A 48 -1.10 7.67 -5.20
CA ILE A 48 -1.60 7.13 -6.47
C ILE A 48 -2.22 5.75 -6.25
N SER A 49 -1.55 4.86 -5.53
CA SER A 49 -2.09 3.53 -5.24
C SER A 49 -3.41 3.60 -4.48
N ILE A 50 -3.52 4.51 -3.51
CA ILE A 50 -4.76 4.72 -2.73
C ILE A 50 -5.89 5.20 -3.65
N GLN A 51 -5.63 6.23 -4.46
CA GLN A 51 -6.60 6.80 -5.40
C GLN A 51 -7.10 5.80 -6.44
N GLN A 52 -6.24 4.87 -6.85
CA GLN A 52 -6.59 3.85 -7.86
C GLN A 52 -7.23 2.60 -7.26
N SER A 53 -7.15 2.40 -5.93
CA SER A 53 -7.62 1.15 -5.29
C SER A 53 -8.84 1.35 -4.41
N VAL A 54 -9.07 2.55 -3.87
CA VAL A 54 -10.23 2.86 -3.03
C VAL A 54 -11.28 3.50 -3.93
N GLU A 55 -12.33 2.74 -4.25
CA GLU A 55 -13.37 3.18 -5.21
C GLU A 55 -14.52 3.94 -4.54
N ILE A 56 -14.75 3.70 -3.25
CA ILE A 56 -15.85 4.29 -2.48
C ILE A 56 -15.27 5.13 -1.36
N TYR A 57 -15.40 6.44 -1.48
CA TYR A 57 -14.96 7.42 -0.48
C TYR A 57 -15.74 8.73 -0.64
N ASP A 58 -15.80 9.53 0.41
CA ASP A 58 -16.29 10.91 0.35
C ASP A 58 -15.17 11.89 -0.04
N SER A 59 -15.55 13.08 -0.52
CA SER A 59 -14.59 14.08 -1.04
C SER A 59 -13.59 14.56 0.00
N GLU A 60 -13.99 14.69 1.27
CA GLU A 60 -13.11 15.16 2.33
C GLU A 60 -12.03 14.12 2.65
N TRP A 61 -12.35 12.82 2.62
CA TRP A 61 -11.36 11.77 2.84
C TRP A 61 -10.19 11.84 1.83
N ILE A 62 -10.48 12.05 0.55
CA ILE A 62 -9.41 12.15 -0.45
C ILE A 62 -8.62 13.46 -0.31
N GLU A 63 -9.28 14.55 0.09
CA GLU A 63 -8.62 15.81 0.38
C GLU A 63 -7.64 15.69 1.56
N GLU A 64 -8.00 14.96 2.62
CA GLU A 64 -7.10 14.65 3.74
C GLU A 64 -5.86 13.87 3.28
N ILE A 65 -6.04 12.85 2.44
CA ILE A 65 -4.93 12.07 1.86
C ILE A 65 -4.03 12.96 0.98
N ILE A 66 -4.60 13.80 0.14
CA ILE A 66 -3.85 14.73 -0.74
C ILE A 66 -3.11 15.78 0.10
N LYS A 67 -3.72 16.26 1.17
CA LYS A 67 -3.08 17.20 2.09
C LYS A 67 -1.87 16.56 2.78
N ALA A 68 -2.03 15.37 3.37
CA ALA A 68 -0.93 14.63 4.01
C ALA A 68 0.22 14.36 3.02
N ARG A 69 -0.10 14.05 1.76
CA ARG A 69 0.89 13.93 0.67
C ARG A 69 1.69 15.22 0.46
N ASN A 70 1.00 16.34 0.31
CA ASN A 70 1.63 17.62 -0.03
C ASN A 70 2.49 18.11 1.14
N ASP A 71 1.95 18.03 2.36
CA ASP A 71 2.67 18.38 3.59
C ASP A 71 3.92 17.50 3.79
N GLY A 72 3.80 16.19 3.52
CA GLY A 72 4.92 15.25 3.53
C GLY A 72 6.00 15.61 2.51
N ILE A 73 5.62 15.85 1.24
CA ILE A 73 6.57 16.23 0.17
C ILE A 73 7.26 17.55 0.48
N ASP A 74 6.54 18.56 0.93
CA ASP A 74 7.12 19.87 1.23
C ASP A 74 8.02 19.84 2.47
N SER A 75 7.72 18.96 3.43
CA SER A 75 8.59 18.69 4.57
C SER A 75 9.86 17.93 4.15
N VAL A 76 9.77 16.95 3.25
CA VAL A 76 10.94 16.28 2.66
C VAL A 76 11.86 17.27 1.94
N LYS A 77 11.30 18.22 1.19
CA LYS A 77 12.09 19.25 0.50
C LYS A 77 12.88 20.11 1.48
N ARG A 78 12.30 20.43 2.65
CA ARG A 78 12.92 21.28 3.68
C ARG A 78 13.89 20.55 4.62
N ALA A 79 13.79 19.23 4.73
CA ALA A 79 14.65 18.43 5.60
C ALA A 79 16.16 18.67 5.33
N GLY A 80 16.92 18.91 6.40
CA GLY A 80 18.35 19.19 6.38
C GLY A 80 19.24 17.94 6.50
N SER A 81 18.66 16.79 6.85
CA SER A 81 19.38 15.53 7.03
C SER A 81 18.60 14.31 6.52
N ILE A 82 19.29 13.18 6.31
CA ILE A 82 18.63 11.91 5.93
C ILE A 82 17.73 11.42 7.07
N ASP A 83 18.16 11.58 8.33
CA ASP A 83 17.35 11.24 9.50
C ASP A 83 16.04 12.04 9.52
N GLU A 84 16.08 13.34 9.21
CA GLU A 84 14.87 14.16 9.06
C GLU A 84 13.98 13.71 7.90
N ILE A 85 14.56 13.37 6.74
CA ILE A 85 13.79 12.85 5.59
C ILE A 85 13.03 11.57 5.98
N ILE A 86 13.69 10.68 6.73
CA ILE A 86 13.08 9.42 7.18
C ILE A 86 12.01 9.67 8.25
N SER A 87 12.26 10.62 9.16
CA SER A 87 11.27 11.05 10.15
C SER A 87 10.01 11.59 9.47
N VAL A 88 10.16 12.43 8.44
CA VAL A 88 9.04 12.95 7.64
C VAL A 88 8.29 11.82 6.94
N LEU A 89 9.00 10.87 6.31
CA LEU A 89 8.37 9.70 5.70
C LEU A 89 7.55 8.90 6.72
N ALA A 90 8.13 8.60 7.88
CA ALA A 90 7.45 7.85 8.93
C ALA A 90 6.19 8.56 9.42
N ALA A 91 6.27 9.88 9.68
CA ALA A 91 5.12 10.69 10.07
C ALA A 91 4.01 10.66 9.01
N THR A 92 4.38 10.84 7.74
CA THR A 92 3.45 10.83 6.60
C THR A 92 2.75 9.47 6.46
N LEU A 93 3.51 8.37 6.61
CA LEU A 93 2.96 7.01 6.55
C LEU A 93 1.99 6.73 7.70
N ILE A 94 2.31 7.18 8.92
CA ILE A 94 1.43 7.02 10.08
C ILE A 94 0.12 7.77 9.87
N GLU A 95 0.20 9.03 9.44
CA GLU A 95 -0.97 9.87 9.18
C GLU A 95 -1.89 9.25 8.11
N ILE A 96 -1.31 8.89 6.95
CA ILE A 96 -2.07 8.23 5.87
C ILE A 96 -2.67 6.91 6.36
N SER A 97 -1.94 6.11 7.14
CA SER A 97 -2.45 4.82 7.66
C SER A 97 -3.70 5.01 8.52
N PHE A 98 -3.75 6.06 9.35
CA PHE A 98 -4.93 6.35 10.16
C PHE A 98 -6.09 6.93 9.34
N ILE A 99 -5.81 7.80 8.37
CA ILE A 99 -6.85 8.31 7.46
C ILE A 99 -7.49 7.16 6.68
N GLN A 100 -6.71 6.18 6.22
CA GLN A 100 -7.23 5.01 5.48
C GLN A 100 -8.19 4.13 6.29
N VAL A 101 -8.07 4.08 7.62
CA VAL A 101 -8.97 3.26 8.46
C VAL A 101 -10.20 4.02 8.94
N GLY A 102 -10.18 5.36 8.89
CA GLY A 102 -11.36 6.18 9.15
C GLY A 102 -11.04 7.63 9.50
N PHE A 103 -10.16 7.87 10.49
CA PHE A 103 -9.71 9.22 10.85
C PHE A 103 -8.35 9.22 11.57
N MET A 104 -7.59 10.30 11.43
CA MET A 104 -6.37 10.57 12.19
C MET A 104 -6.69 11.24 13.53
N PRO A 105 -6.42 10.61 14.69
CA PRO A 105 -6.66 11.26 15.98
C PRO A 105 -5.77 12.49 16.16
N ASN A 106 -6.39 13.63 16.49
CA ASN A 106 -5.67 14.82 16.92
C ASN A 106 -5.83 15.02 18.42
N ARG A 107 -4.78 14.66 19.16
CA ARG A 107 -4.72 14.78 20.63
C ARG A 107 -3.61 15.72 21.08
N ARG A 108 -3.14 16.58 20.17
CA ARG A 108 -2.03 17.49 20.45
C ARG A 108 -2.45 18.47 21.55
N GLY A 109 -1.69 18.48 22.64
CA GLY A 109 -1.94 19.37 23.79
C GLY A 109 -2.92 18.81 24.82
N GLU A 110 -3.49 17.62 24.59
CA GLU A 110 -4.28 16.94 25.62
C GLU A 110 -3.39 16.50 26.79
N ARG A 111 -3.88 16.70 28.01
CA ARG A 111 -3.17 16.32 29.25
C ARG A 111 -3.36 14.86 29.61
N GLU A 112 -4.46 14.25 29.16
CA GLU A 112 -4.82 12.89 29.51
C GLU A 112 -4.06 11.87 28.68
N LYS A 113 -3.52 10.85 29.35
CA LYS A 113 -2.84 9.76 28.68
C LYS A 113 -3.86 8.82 28.04
N VAL A 114 -3.73 8.60 26.74
CA VAL A 114 -4.54 7.61 26.03
C VAL A 114 -4.02 6.21 26.32
N THR A 115 -4.93 5.30 26.68
CA THR A 115 -4.62 3.88 26.86
C THR A 115 -4.89 3.07 25.59
N LEU A 116 -4.18 1.94 25.40
CA LEU A 116 -4.38 1.01 24.27
C LEU A 116 -5.61 0.10 24.44
N LYS A 117 -6.72 0.65 24.96
CA LYS A 117 -8.00 -0.04 25.08
C LYS A 117 -8.83 0.14 23.82
N LYS A 118 -9.54 -0.91 23.37
CA LYS A 118 -10.23 -0.94 22.07
C LYS A 118 -11.17 0.24 21.87
N GLU A 119 -11.82 0.69 22.94
CA GLU A 119 -12.80 1.77 22.93
C GLU A 119 -12.17 3.12 22.53
N ASN A 120 -10.89 3.34 22.86
CA ASN A 120 -10.14 4.57 22.53
C ASN A 120 -9.59 4.59 21.10
N TRP A 121 -9.68 3.47 20.38
CA TRP A 121 -9.13 3.27 19.04
C TRP A 121 -10.18 2.79 18.04
N LYS A 122 -11.46 2.92 18.39
CA LYS A 122 -12.57 2.80 17.43
C LYS A 122 -12.62 4.08 16.60
N LEU A 123 -11.89 4.09 15.49
CA LEU A 123 -11.66 5.28 14.67
C LEU A 123 -12.70 5.47 13.55
N ASN A 124 -13.93 5.04 13.76
CA ASN A 124 -14.96 5.03 12.72
C ASN A 124 -16.10 6.03 12.97
N ILE A 125 -15.75 7.19 13.54
CA ILE A 125 -16.73 8.22 13.95
C ILE A 125 -17.50 8.75 12.74
N TYR A 126 -16.80 9.04 11.64
CA TYR A 126 -17.39 9.61 10.43
C TYR A 126 -17.42 8.63 9.26
N ARG A 127 -16.47 7.68 9.24
CA ARG A 127 -16.19 6.78 8.11
C ARG A 127 -15.86 5.39 8.61
N SER A 128 -16.20 4.35 7.86
CA SER A 128 -15.75 2.98 8.12
C SER A 128 -15.09 2.42 6.86
N ALA A 129 -13.93 1.78 7.01
CA ALA A 129 -13.30 1.06 5.91
C ALA A 129 -14.07 -0.25 5.62
N ILE A 130 -14.45 -0.44 4.36
CA ILE A 130 -15.10 -1.67 3.89
C ILE A 130 -14.19 -2.31 2.84
N TYR A 131 -13.92 -3.61 3.01
CA TYR A 131 -13.25 -4.42 2.00
C TYR A 131 -14.29 -5.15 1.18
N ILE A 132 -14.41 -4.80 -0.10
CA ILE A 132 -15.29 -5.46 -1.07
C ILE A 132 -14.41 -6.24 -2.05
N GLN A 133 -14.85 -7.44 -2.43
CA GLN A 133 -14.19 -8.23 -3.46
C GLN A 133 -15.18 -8.52 -4.60
N THR A 134 -14.88 -8.02 -5.80
CA THR A 134 -15.68 -8.31 -7.00
C THR A 134 -15.49 -9.76 -7.44
N ASP A 135 -16.40 -10.30 -8.25
CA ASP A 135 -16.28 -11.68 -8.73
C ASP A 135 -15.02 -11.89 -9.57
N GLU A 136 -14.61 -10.90 -10.36
CA GLU A 136 -13.34 -10.94 -11.07
C GLU A 136 -12.14 -11.00 -10.10
N GLN A 137 -12.17 -10.23 -9.01
CA GLN A 137 -11.12 -10.28 -7.99
C GLN A 137 -11.10 -11.62 -7.25
N LYS A 138 -12.26 -12.25 -7.04
CA LYS A 138 -12.36 -13.62 -6.48
C LYS A 138 -11.73 -14.62 -7.44
N ASP A 139 -12.09 -14.58 -8.73
CA ASP A 139 -11.54 -15.47 -9.77
C ASP A 139 -10.01 -15.33 -9.87
N ARG A 140 -9.49 -14.10 -9.92
CA ARG A 140 -8.03 -13.85 -9.94
C ARG A 140 -7.34 -14.43 -8.69
N LEU A 141 -7.95 -14.28 -7.52
CA LEU A 141 -7.43 -14.86 -6.27
C LEU A 141 -7.44 -16.39 -6.34
N PHE A 142 -8.52 -16.98 -6.85
CA PHE A 142 -8.64 -18.43 -7.00
C PHE A 142 -7.60 -18.98 -7.97
N ILE A 143 -7.45 -18.39 -9.17
CA ILE A 143 -6.43 -18.76 -10.16
C ILE A 143 -5.03 -18.69 -9.54
N SER A 144 -4.73 -17.62 -8.79
CA SER A 144 -3.43 -17.47 -8.13
C SER A 144 -3.16 -18.58 -7.11
N LYS A 145 -4.17 -18.94 -6.30
CA LYS A 145 -4.07 -20.04 -5.33
C LYS A 145 -3.98 -21.41 -6.02
N GLN A 146 -4.77 -21.63 -7.06
CA GLN A 146 -4.81 -22.88 -7.81
C GLN A 146 -3.49 -23.11 -8.55
N ARG A 147 -2.96 -22.10 -9.26
CA ARG A 147 -1.65 -22.15 -9.91
C ARG A 147 -0.52 -22.55 -8.96
N ARG A 148 -0.56 -22.10 -7.70
CA ARG A 148 0.44 -22.49 -6.69
C ARG A 148 0.32 -23.97 -6.30
N LYS A 149 -0.86 -24.56 -6.43
CA LYS A 149 -1.12 -25.98 -6.12
C LYS A 149 -0.81 -26.90 -7.30
N ILE A 150 -1.29 -26.56 -8.49
CA ILE A 150 -1.25 -27.44 -9.67
C ILE A 150 -0.13 -27.10 -10.66
N GLY A 151 0.59 -26.00 -10.42
CA GLY A 151 1.65 -25.53 -11.33
C GLY A 151 1.12 -24.69 -12.49
N PHE A 152 2.07 -24.14 -13.26
CA PHE A 152 1.76 -23.20 -14.35
C PHE A 152 1.07 -23.88 -15.54
N ASP A 153 1.60 -25.03 -15.98
CA ASP A 153 1.15 -25.69 -17.20
C ASP A 153 -0.29 -26.23 -17.06
N GLU A 154 -0.60 -26.87 -15.93
CA GLU A 154 -1.95 -27.38 -15.66
C GLU A 154 -2.97 -26.22 -15.53
N GLN A 155 -2.59 -25.14 -14.86
CA GLN A 155 -3.42 -23.94 -14.77
C GLN A 155 -3.70 -23.35 -16.15
N PHE A 156 -2.69 -23.32 -17.02
CA PHE A 156 -2.80 -22.77 -18.35
C PHE A 156 -3.77 -23.58 -19.22
N GLU A 157 -3.71 -24.91 -19.13
CA GLU A 157 -4.65 -25.79 -19.83
C GLU A 157 -6.09 -25.67 -19.30
N LEU A 158 -6.28 -25.56 -17.97
CA LEU A 158 -7.61 -25.32 -17.40
C LEU A 158 -8.20 -23.98 -17.86
N LEU A 159 -7.40 -22.92 -17.89
CA LEU A 159 -7.85 -21.61 -18.39
C LEU A 159 -8.19 -21.65 -19.88
N ARG A 160 -7.45 -22.42 -20.70
CA ARG A 160 -7.79 -22.65 -22.11
C ARG A 160 -9.13 -23.38 -22.24
N LYS A 161 -9.35 -24.44 -21.46
CA LYS A 161 -10.62 -25.19 -21.47
C LYS A 161 -11.79 -24.30 -21.08
N TYR A 162 -11.65 -23.49 -20.02
CA TYR A 162 -12.66 -22.52 -19.61
C TYR A 162 -12.98 -21.51 -20.72
N LYS A 163 -11.97 -20.87 -21.33
CA LYS A 163 -12.21 -19.91 -22.42
C LYS A 163 -12.89 -20.54 -23.64
N ARG A 164 -12.58 -21.81 -23.93
CA ARG A 164 -13.20 -22.57 -25.03
C ARG A 164 -14.65 -22.97 -24.74
N SER A 165 -15.01 -23.20 -23.48
CA SER A 165 -16.38 -23.59 -23.11
C SER A 165 -17.40 -22.47 -23.36
N LYS A 166 -16.94 -21.20 -23.47
CA LYS A 166 -17.80 -20.01 -23.57
C LYS A 166 -18.87 -19.99 -22.47
N SER A 167 -18.54 -20.57 -21.30
CA SER A 167 -19.43 -20.58 -20.15
C SER A 167 -19.77 -19.16 -19.73
N LYS A 168 -21.00 -18.96 -19.26
CA LYS A 168 -21.44 -17.71 -18.61
C LYS A 168 -21.10 -17.67 -17.12
N LEU A 169 -20.72 -18.82 -16.55
CA LEU A 169 -20.29 -18.94 -15.17
C LEU A 169 -18.94 -18.26 -14.96
N THR A 170 -18.67 -17.84 -13.72
CA THR A 170 -17.33 -17.42 -13.31
C THR A 170 -16.33 -18.58 -13.42
N TYR A 171 -15.03 -18.28 -13.42
CA TYR A 171 -14.01 -19.32 -13.51
C TYR A 171 -14.08 -20.28 -12.31
N ILE A 172 -14.30 -19.75 -11.10
CA ILE A 172 -14.47 -20.56 -9.88
C ILE A 172 -15.64 -21.53 -10.02
N GLU A 173 -16.80 -21.05 -10.44
CA GLU A 173 -18.01 -21.86 -10.62
C GLU A 173 -17.79 -22.92 -11.70
N TRP A 174 -17.24 -22.52 -12.85
CA TRP A 174 -16.94 -23.46 -13.93
C TRP A 174 -15.97 -24.54 -13.49
N CYS A 175 -14.92 -24.18 -12.73
CA CYS A 175 -14.01 -25.16 -12.15
C CYS A 175 -14.74 -26.10 -11.20
N SER A 176 -15.60 -25.61 -10.30
CA SER A 176 -16.35 -26.48 -9.38
C SER A 176 -17.24 -27.51 -10.09
N GLU A 177 -17.74 -27.18 -11.28
CA GLU A 177 -18.58 -28.07 -12.09
C GLU A 177 -17.79 -29.00 -13.02
N ASN A 178 -16.60 -28.60 -13.50
CA ASN A 178 -15.92 -29.26 -14.63
C ASN A 178 -14.50 -29.74 -14.32
N ALA A 179 -13.86 -29.20 -13.30
CA ALA A 179 -12.57 -29.64 -12.81
C ALA A 179 -12.81 -30.23 -11.43
N GLN A 180 -12.80 -31.56 -11.31
CA GLN A 180 -12.83 -32.21 -9.99
C GLN A 180 -11.85 -31.48 -9.07
N ALA A 181 -12.40 -30.83 -8.04
CA ALA A 181 -11.68 -29.98 -7.10
C ALA A 181 -10.61 -30.75 -6.33
#